data_AF-A0A2L2BKM6-F1
#
_entry.id   AF-A0A2L2BKM6-F1
#
_cell.length_a   1.000
_cell.length_b   1.000
_cell.length_c   1.000
_cell.angle_alpha   90.00
_cell.angle_beta   90.00
_cell.angle_gamma   90.00
#
_symmetry.space_group_name_H-M   'P 1'
#
loop_
_entity.id
_entity.type
_entity.pdbx_description
1 polymer ?
#
loop_
_entity_poly.entity_id
_entity_poly.type
_entity_poly.pdbx_seq_one_letter_code
_entity_poly.pdbx_strand_id
1 'polypeptide(L)'
;CTDEKRWKAGKRQAERDNLLGLNYCISLVVPEKALLQSQVDHITEQCHTFMSSMDTSVKSVTNMCVAQTKRFQGPYKSDCQKTGEAIYNLGNALSLDEGTIVSTSKLTSAIKMTGGAYIEIGR
;
A
#
# COMPACT_ATOMS: atom_id res chain seq x y z
N CYS A 1 30.80 4.12 11.47
CA CYS A 1 31.13 3.71 12.85
C CYS A 1 31.79 2.33 12.77
N THR A 2 33.12 2.25 12.66
CA THR A 2 33.87 1.02 12.29
C THR A 2 34.77 0.46 13.40
N ASP A 3 34.81 1.07 14.58
CA ASP A 3 35.59 0.58 15.72
C ASP A 3 34.75 -0.37 16.57
N GLU A 4 35.04 -1.67 16.43
CA GLU A 4 34.34 -2.75 17.12
C GLU A 4 34.50 -2.67 18.65
N LYS A 5 35.64 -2.18 19.15
CA LYS A 5 35.88 -2.04 20.59
C LYS A 5 35.02 -0.92 21.16
N ARG A 6 34.95 0.22 20.46
CA ARG A 6 34.09 1.34 20.84
C ARG A 6 32.60 0.96 20.81
N TRP A 7 32.16 0.21 19.79
CA TRP A 7 30.80 -0.33 19.74
C TRP A 7 30.51 -1.23 20.95
N LYS A 8 31.39 -2.20 21.26
CA LYS A 8 31.19 -3.13 22.40
C LYS A 8 31.14 -2.39 23.74
N ALA A 9 31.98 -1.36 23.92
CA ALA A 9 31.96 -0.53 25.12
C ALA A 9 30.65 0.28 25.23
N GLY A 10 30.23 0.95 24.16
CA GLY A 10 28.98 1.71 24.12
C GLY A 10 27.74 0.84 24.35
N LYS A 11 27.68 -0.33 23.70
CA LYS A 11 26.60 -1.31 23.92
C LYS A 11 26.50 -1.72 25.39
N ARG A 12 27.61 -2.13 26.02
CA ARG A 12 27.64 -2.52 27.44
C ARG A 12 27.25 -1.38 28.38
N GLN A 13 27.59 -0.15 28.01
CA GLN A 13 27.18 1.04 28.77
C GLN A 13 25.66 1.25 28.68
N ALA A 14 25.07 1.18 27.48
CA ALA A 14 23.62 1.31 27.29
C ALA A 14 22.82 0.18 27.95
N GLU A 15 23.34 -1.05 27.93
CA GLU A 15 22.74 -2.21 28.60
C GLU A 15 22.73 -2.10 30.13
N ARG A 16 23.58 -1.24 30.71
CA ARG A 16 23.71 -1.01 32.16
C ARG A 16 23.12 0.33 32.61
N ASP A 17 22.35 1.00 31.74
CA ASP A 17 21.71 2.26 32.10
C ASP A 17 20.65 2.05 33.18
N ASN A 18 20.71 2.85 34.24
CA ASN A 18 19.76 2.81 35.36
C ASN A 18 18.56 3.77 35.14
N LEU A 19 18.66 4.69 34.17
CA LEU A 19 17.62 5.66 33.82
C LEU A 19 16.66 5.11 32.75
N LEU A 20 16.17 3.89 32.98
CA LEU A 20 15.24 3.20 32.09
C LEU A 20 13.82 3.15 32.70
N GLY A 21 12.80 3.01 31.85
CA GLY A 21 11.41 2.95 32.28
C GLY A 21 11.00 4.21 33.05
N LEU A 22 10.38 4.05 34.22
CA LEU A 22 9.96 5.18 35.04
C LEU A 22 11.12 5.99 35.63
N ASN A 23 12.30 5.39 35.82
CA ASN A 23 13.48 6.12 36.33
C ASN A 23 13.95 7.19 35.35
N TYR A 24 13.62 7.05 34.07
CA TYR A 24 13.90 8.06 33.06
C TYR A 24 13.25 9.41 33.41
N CYS A 25 12.08 9.41 34.06
CA CYS A 25 11.37 10.64 34.43
C CYS A 25 12.18 11.55 35.37
N ILE A 26 13.13 11.01 36.14
CA ILE A 26 14.01 11.79 37.03
C ILE A 26 14.97 12.67 36.22
N SER A 27 15.30 12.26 34.99
CA SER A 27 16.19 13.02 34.09
C SER A 27 15.49 14.18 33.36
N LEU A 28 14.15 14.25 33.44
CA LEU A 28 13.36 15.26 32.74
C LEU A 28 13.36 16.56 33.54
N VAL A 29 13.65 17.67 32.86
CA VAL A 29 13.39 19.01 33.40
C VAL A 29 11.96 19.39 33.01
N VAL A 30 11.08 19.52 33.99
CA VAL A 30 9.67 19.88 33.78
C VAL A 30 9.42 21.36 34.08
N PRO A 31 8.44 22.02 33.43
CA PRO A 31 8.05 23.37 33.77
C PRO A 31 7.56 23.48 35.24
N GLU A 32 7.80 24.61 35.90
CA GLU A 32 7.40 24.85 37.30
C GLU A 32 5.87 24.94 37.50
N LYS A 33 5.11 25.02 36.41
CA LYS A 33 3.65 25.08 36.46
C LYS A 33 3.06 23.72 36.83
N ALA A 34 2.51 23.61 38.03
CA ALA A 34 1.73 22.44 38.44
C ALA A 34 0.54 22.22 37.49
N LEU A 35 0.38 20.98 37.03
CA LEU A 35 -0.77 20.55 36.24
C LEU A 35 -1.90 20.09 37.16
N LEU A 36 -3.13 20.39 36.79
CA LEU A 36 -4.30 19.83 37.49
C LEU A 36 -4.45 18.37 37.07
N GLN A 37 -4.53 17.46 38.06
CA GLN A 37 -4.66 16.02 37.80
C GLN A 37 -5.84 15.70 36.86
N SER A 38 -6.98 16.36 37.06
CA SER A 38 -8.16 16.19 36.21
C SER A 38 -7.93 16.55 34.73
N GLN A 39 -7.06 17.52 34.44
CA GLN A 39 -6.71 17.88 33.07
C GLN A 39 -5.77 16.84 32.45
N VAL A 40 -4.81 16.33 33.24
CA VAL A 40 -3.90 15.26 32.80
C VAL A 40 -4.68 13.99 32.49
N ASP A 41 -5.61 13.59 33.36
CA ASP A 41 -6.44 12.41 33.18
C ASP A 41 -7.32 12.54 31.92
N HIS A 42 -7.93 13.72 31.72
CA HIS A 42 -8.76 13.98 30.54
C HIS A 42 -7.96 13.87 29.24
N ILE A 43 -6.77 14.50 29.17
CA ILE A 43 -5.91 14.43 27.99
C ILE A 43 -5.44 12.98 27.76
N THR A 44 -5.11 12.26 28.82
CA THR A 44 -4.66 10.87 28.74
C THR A 44 -5.76 9.97 28.18
N GLU A 45 -7.00 10.11 28.64
CA GLU A 45 -8.16 9.38 28.12
C GLU A 45 -8.44 9.70 26.64
N GLN A 46 -8.36 10.97 26.26
CA GLN A 46 -8.48 11.40 24.86
C GLN A 46 -7.39 10.76 23.99
N CYS A 47 -6.14 10.75 24.45
CA CYS A 47 -5.04 10.10 23.74
C CYS A 47 -5.28 8.59 23.59
N HIS A 48 -5.73 7.88 24.63
CA HIS A 48 -6.05 6.46 24.55
C HIS A 48 -7.16 6.17 23.53
N THR A 49 -8.23 6.95 23.56
CA THR A 49 -9.35 6.84 22.62
C THR A 49 -8.89 7.08 21.18
N PHE A 50 -8.10 8.15 20.98
CA PHE A 50 -7.52 8.47 19.68
C PHE A 50 -6.64 7.34 19.15
N MET A 51 -5.70 6.84 19.96
CA MET A 51 -4.77 5.78 19.55
C MET A 51 -5.50 4.50 19.14
N SER A 52 -6.53 4.10 19.91
CA SER A 52 -7.35 2.92 19.60
C SER A 52 -8.13 3.07 18.28
N SER A 53 -8.75 4.23 18.09
CA SER A 53 -9.49 4.55 16.86
C SER A 53 -8.56 4.61 15.64
N MET A 54 -7.38 5.22 15.81
CA MET A 54 -6.37 5.35 14.76
C MET A 54 -5.80 3.97 14.37
N ASP A 55 -5.45 3.12 15.34
CA ASP A 55 -4.95 1.77 15.07
C ASP A 55 -5.96 0.95 14.24
N THR A 56 -7.24 1.00 14.64
CA THR A 56 -8.33 0.34 13.91
C THR A 56 -8.46 0.89 12.48
N SER A 57 -8.41 2.21 12.32
CA SER A 57 -8.54 2.87 11.02
C SER A 57 -7.37 2.54 10.10
N VAL A 58 -6.14 2.59 10.61
CA VAL A 58 -4.91 2.24 9.85
C VAL A 58 -4.93 0.78 9.42
N LYS A 59 -5.36 -0.14 10.30
CA LYS A 59 -5.53 -1.55 9.94
C LYS A 59 -6.54 -1.75 8.82
N SER A 60 -7.68 -1.04 8.87
CA SER A 60 -8.70 -1.07 7.82
C SER A 60 -8.13 -0.62 6.46
N VAL A 61 -7.44 0.53 6.44
CA VAL A 61 -6.79 1.06 5.22
C VAL A 61 -5.74 0.07 4.71
N THR A 62 -4.89 -0.45 5.59
CA THR A 62 -3.84 -1.42 5.23
C THR A 62 -4.44 -2.67 4.60
N ASN A 63 -5.49 -3.22 5.21
CA ASN A 63 -6.19 -4.40 4.68
C ASN A 63 -6.81 -4.11 3.30
N MET A 64 -7.38 -2.92 3.09
CA MET A 64 -7.91 -2.52 1.80
C MET A 64 -6.81 -2.38 0.74
N CYS A 65 -5.66 -1.77 1.08
CA CYS A 65 -4.51 -1.68 0.19
C CYS A 65 -4.00 -3.07 -0.23
N VAL A 66 -3.93 -4.02 0.72
CA VAL A 66 -3.56 -5.42 0.43
C VAL A 66 -4.60 -6.09 -0.48
N ALA A 67 -5.89 -5.91 -0.21
CA ALA A 67 -6.96 -6.47 -1.03
C ALA A 67 -6.93 -5.91 -2.47
N GLN A 68 -6.75 -4.60 -2.62
CA GLN A 68 -6.61 -3.97 -3.93
C GLN A 68 -5.38 -4.45 -4.68
N THR A 69 -4.24 -4.56 -4.00
CA THR A 69 -3.00 -5.08 -4.60
C THR A 69 -3.23 -6.48 -5.18
N LYS A 70 -3.85 -7.38 -4.43
CA LYS A 70 -4.18 -8.73 -4.91
C LYS A 70 -5.14 -8.70 -6.11
N ARG A 71 -6.13 -7.81 -6.08
CA ARG A 71 -7.12 -7.65 -7.17
C ARG A 71 -6.48 -7.12 -8.45
N PHE A 72 -5.54 -6.18 -8.36
CA PHE A 72 -4.81 -5.66 -9.52
C PHE A 72 -3.81 -6.67 -10.10
N GLN A 73 -3.15 -7.47 -9.25
CA GLN A 73 -2.16 -8.45 -9.71
C GLN A 73 -2.78 -9.68 -10.41
N GLY A 74 -3.99 -10.10 -10.04
CA GLY A 74 -4.62 -11.31 -10.57
C GLY A 74 -5.88 -11.04 -11.38
N PRO A 75 -7.04 -10.81 -10.72
CA PRO A 75 -8.33 -10.65 -11.40
C PRO A 75 -8.33 -9.59 -12.50
N TYR A 76 -7.84 -8.38 -12.21
CA TYR A 76 -7.85 -7.28 -13.18
C TYR A 76 -7.03 -7.61 -14.43
N LYS A 77 -5.85 -8.20 -14.23
CA LYS A 77 -4.98 -8.70 -15.29
C LYS A 77 -5.72 -9.71 -16.17
N SER A 78 -6.34 -10.72 -15.56
CA SER A 78 -7.14 -11.75 -16.25
C SER A 78 -8.30 -11.14 -17.05
N ASP A 79 -9.02 -10.18 -16.47
CA ASP A 79 -10.18 -9.58 -17.12
C ASP A 79 -9.80 -8.75 -18.35
N CYS A 80 -8.69 -8.01 -18.28
CA CYS A 80 -8.11 -7.30 -19.42
C CYS A 80 -7.68 -8.27 -20.53
N GLN A 81 -6.99 -9.37 -20.18
CA GLN A 81 -6.57 -10.39 -21.14
C GLN A 81 -7.77 -11.05 -21.84
N LYS A 82 -8.77 -11.52 -21.08
CA LYS A 82 -9.98 -12.16 -21.65
C LYS A 82 -10.77 -11.22 -22.56
N THR A 83 -10.88 -9.95 -22.18
CA THR A 83 -11.53 -8.92 -22.99
C THR A 83 -10.75 -8.71 -24.29
N GLY A 84 -9.42 -8.59 -24.20
CA GLY A 84 -8.56 -8.42 -25.36
C GLY A 84 -8.61 -9.62 -26.31
N GLU A 85 -8.58 -10.85 -25.78
CA GLU A 85 -8.74 -12.09 -26.56
C GLU A 85 -10.08 -12.14 -27.30
N ALA A 86 -11.19 -11.79 -26.64
CA ALA A 86 -12.51 -11.77 -27.25
C ALA A 86 -12.58 -10.78 -28.44
N ILE A 87 -12.06 -9.57 -28.24
CA ILE A 87 -12.02 -8.53 -29.30
C ILE A 87 -11.08 -8.94 -30.44
N TYR A 88 -9.92 -9.50 -30.11
CA TYR A 88 -8.96 -9.98 -31.11
C TYR A 88 -9.54 -11.11 -31.96
N ASN A 89 -10.23 -12.07 -31.33
CA ASN A 89 -10.89 -13.18 -32.00
C ASN A 89 -12.03 -12.71 -32.90
N LEU A 90 -12.80 -11.70 -32.49
CA LEU A 90 -13.78 -11.05 -33.36
C LEU A 90 -13.10 -10.46 -34.60
N GLY A 91 -11.98 -9.74 -34.43
CA GLY A 91 -11.20 -9.22 -35.55
C GLY A 91 -10.71 -10.34 -36.49
N ASN A 92 -10.30 -11.50 -35.95
CA ASN A 92 -9.93 -12.65 -36.78
C ASN A 92 -11.11 -13.20 -37.58
N ALA A 93 -12.29 -13.33 -36.96
CA ALA A 93 -13.49 -13.80 -37.65
C ALA A 93 -13.90 -12.85 -38.78
N LEU A 94 -13.86 -11.53 -38.55
CA LEU A 94 -14.18 -10.53 -39.57
C LEU A 94 -13.18 -10.53 -40.73
N SER A 95 -11.92 -10.91 -40.49
CA SER A 95 -10.91 -11.02 -41.57
C SER A 95 -11.23 -12.12 -42.57
N LEU A 96 -12.01 -13.13 -42.17
CA LEU A 96 -12.36 -14.25 -43.05
C LEU A 96 -13.36 -13.84 -44.15
N ASP A 97 -14.05 -12.70 -43.98
CA ASP A 97 -15.05 -12.16 -44.91
C ASP A 97 -14.52 -10.98 -45.76
N GLU A 98 -13.21 -10.70 -45.72
CA GLU A 98 -12.56 -9.55 -46.42
C GLU A 98 -12.61 -9.61 -47.97
N GLY A 99 -13.35 -10.54 -48.56
CA GLY A 99 -13.53 -10.70 -50.00
C GLY A 99 -14.85 -10.16 -50.57
N THR A 100 -15.71 -9.54 -49.76
CA THR A 100 -17.00 -8.97 -50.21
C THR A 100 -16.87 -7.49 -50.64
N ILE A 101 -17.89 -6.98 -51.34
CA ILE A 101 -17.94 -5.76 -52.19
C ILE A 101 -17.39 -4.46 -51.55
N VAL A 102 -17.22 -4.40 -50.23
CA VAL A 102 -16.71 -3.23 -49.48
C VAL A 102 -15.50 -3.64 -48.63
N SER A 103 -14.37 -2.95 -48.81
CA SER A 103 -13.16 -3.23 -48.02
C SER A 103 -13.34 -2.81 -46.55
N THR A 104 -13.33 -3.79 -45.64
CA THR A 104 -13.38 -3.59 -44.17
C THR A 104 -12.01 -3.70 -43.49
N SER A 105 -10.94 -3.89 -44.27
CA SER A 105 -9.56 -4.16 -43.80
C SER A 105 -9.06 -3.22 -42.70
N LYS A 106 -9.31 -1.91 -42.83
CA LYS A 106 -8.90 -0.91 -41.82
C LYS A 106 -9.66 -1.07 -40.50
N LEU A 107 -10.95 -1.38 -40.57
CA LEU A 107 -11.78 -1.62 -39.38
C LEU A 107 -11.35 -2.91 -38.68
N THR A 108 -11.18 -3.99 -39.44
CA THR A 108 -10.71 -5.29 -38.94
C THR A 108 -9.35 -5.16 -38.24
N SER A 109 -8.42 -4.42 -38.85
CA SER A 109 -7.11 -4.11 -38.24
C SER A 109 -7.26 -3.33 -36.94
N ALA A 110 -8.12 -2.31 -36.89
CA ALA A 110 -8.34 -1.51 -35.68
C ALA A 110 -8.95 -2.35 -34.52
N ILE A 111 -9.83 -3.30 -34.84
CA ILE A 111 -10.41 -4.24 -33.86
C ILE A 111 -9.31 -5.13 -33.28
N LYS A 112 -8.46 -5.73 -34.13
CA LYS A 112 -7.32 -6.54 -33.66
C LYS A 112 -6.35 -5.73 -32.81
N MET A 113 -6.03 -4.49 -33.21
CA MET A 113 -5.18 -3.59 -32.43
C MET A 113 -5.78 -3.28 -31.06
N THR A 114 -7.09 -3.05 -30.98
CA THR A 114 -7.79 -2.83 -29.70
C THR A 114 -7.70 -4.06 -28.80
N GLY A 115 -7.92 -5.26 -29.36
CA GLY A 115 -7.75 -6.51 -28.61
C GLY A 115 -6.32 -6.68 -28.08
N GLY A 116 -5.33 -6.41 -28.92
CA GLY A 116 -3.91 -6.41 -28.53
C GLY A 116 -3.59 -5.41 -27.41
N ALA A 117 -4.15 -4.20 -27.48
CA ALA A 117 -3.97 -3.18 -26.44
C ALA A 117 -4.53 -3.62 -25.08
N TYR A 118 -5.69 -4.28 -25.05
CA TYR A 118 -6.26 -4.84 -23.80
C TYR A 118 -5.41 -5.97 -23.21
N ILE A 119 -4.85 -6.84 -24.06
CA ILE A 119 -3.91 -7.88 -23.62
C ILE A 119 -2.65 -7.25 -23.02
N GLU A 120 -2.14 -6.16 -23.61
CA GLU A 120 -0.96 -5.43 -23.11
C GLU A 120 -1.24 -4.75 -21.77
N ILE A 121 -2.41 -4.12 -21.60
CA ILE A 121 -2.86 -3.54 -20.32
C ILE A 121 -2.93 -4.63 -19.23
N GLY A 122 -3.31 -5.84 -19.61
CA GLY A 122 -3.34 -7.02 -18.75
C GLY A 122 -2.04 -7.84 -18.75
N ARG A 123 -0.87 -7.28 -19.11
CA ARG A 123 0.41 -7.99 -18.96
C ARG A 123 1.03 -7.74 -17.59
#